data_AF-A0A7S0JDS1-F1
#
_entry.id   AF-A0A7S0JDS1-F1
#
_cell.length_a   1.000
_cell.length_b   1.000
_cell.length_c   1.000
_cell.angle_alpha   90.00
_cell.angle_beta   90.00
_cell.angle_gamma   90.00
#
_symmetry.space_group_name_H-M   'P 1'
#
loop_
_entity.id
_entity.type
_entity.pdbx_description
1 polymer ?
#
loop_
_entity_poly.entity_id
_entity_poly.type
_entity_poly.pdbx_seq_one_letter_code
_entity_poly.pdbx_strand_id
1 'polypeptide(L)'
;YRSKTMSIVHLFGSLAPECAHNEPCLGYYVRCEGPALLSAGFATYKHVNEDYMIWHVSSVEDTPAWCVGRAEKVGQYKCNIMVIGDVPLERVRGTWKAGANDGSAHDAPGLKLRTFGELTAGSGEGGAGGEAGNGESGGEMRAQLAVSFLARAHADHRAVGLAELGERVTKGRSATDAAIEAQACAAVRPALLEYMSDKIDGEAFKRRMVEARQQAAAEHKQRALLDAAFDAYTVALAARDVAFAAYRATEDEVAAAEAAVDAALSAALEREPSERPEPAPPASVEEEGQAVAADGAV
;
A
#
# COMPACT_ATOMS: atom_id res chain seq x y z
N TYR A 1 -16.07 10.61 23.57
CA TYR A 1 -15.67 10.33 22.18
C TYR A 1 -15.07 8.94 22.13
N ARG A 2 -15.73 7.97 21.47
CA ARG A 2 -15.10 6.65 21.23
C ARG A 2 -14.03 6.86 20.16
N SER A 3 -12.77 6.54 20.47
CA SER A 3 -11.69 6.52 19.48
C SER A 3 -12.13 5.69 18.28
N LYS A 4 -12.21 6.30 17.10
CA LYS A 4 -12.53 5.59 15.86
C LYS A 4 -11.28 4.87 15.40
N THR A 5 -11.34 3.55 15.44
CA THR A 5 -10.24 2.72 14.99
C THR A 5 -10.32 2.53 13.48
N MET A 6 -9.31 3.00 12.77
CA MET A 6 -9.19 2.81 11.32
C MET A 6 -8.33 1.57 11.05
N SER A 7 -8.89 0.58 10.34
CA SER A 7 -8.15 -0.61 9.88
C SER A 7 -7.83 -0.45 8.39
N ILE A 8 -6.56 -0.64 8.03
CA ILE A 8 -6.07 -0.54 6.65
C ILE A 8 -5.48 -1.89 6.24
N VAL A 9 -5.78 -2.31 5.02
CA VAL A 9 -5.29 -3.56 4.42
C VAL A 9 -4.59 -3.25 3.10
N HIS A 10 -3.50 -3.94 2.78
CA HIS A 10 -2.78 -3.80 1.53
C HIS A 10 -2.70 -5.15 0.83
N LEU A 11 -3.27 -5.23 -0.36
CA LEU A 11 -3.15 -6.36 -1.26
C LEU A 11 -2.05 -6.06 -2.27
N PHE A 12 -0.99 -6.85 -2.30
CA PHE A 12 0.17 -6.61 -3.17
C PHE A 12 0.77 -7.92 -3.67
N GLY A 13 1.53 -7.84 -4.75
CA GLY A 13 2.20 -8.98 -5.35
C GLY A 13 2.29 -8.83 -6.86
N SER A 14 2.60 -9.93 -7.53
CA SER A 14 2.60 -10.02 -8.98
C SER A 14 1.51 -10.99 -9.43
N LEU A 15 0.80 -10.61 -10.48
CA LEU A 15 -0.16 -11.48 -11.15
C LEU A 15 0.54 -12.22 -12.30
N ALA A 16 -0.04 -13.35 -12.71
CA ALA A 16 0.37 -13.97 -13.96
C ALA A 16 0.06 -13.03 -15.14
N PRO A 17 0.83 -13.06 -16.24
CA PRO A 17 0.63 -12.16 -17.38
C PRO A 17 -0.81 -12.15 -17.92
N GLU A 18 -1.46 -13.31 -17.95
CA GLU A 18 -2.87 -13.49 -18.35
C GLU A 18 -3.88 -12.78 -17.42
N CYS A 19 -3.47 -12.46 -16.19
CA CYS A 19 -4.25 -11.78 -15.16
C CYS A 19 -3.87 -10.30 -15.00
N ALA A 20 -2.96 -9.75 -15.81
CA ALA A 20 -2.43 -8.38 -15.64
C ALA A 20 -3.53 -7.28 -15.65
N HIS A 21 -4.66 -7.52 -16.32
CA HIS A 21 -5.82 -6.62 -16.29
C HIS A 21 -6.44 -6.42 -14.90
N ASN A 22 -6.07 -7.26 -13.92
CA ASN A 22 -6.49 -7.16 -12.52
C ASN A 22 -5.46 -6.46 -11.62
N GLU A 23 -4.35 -5.96 -12.15
CA GLU A 23 -3.40 -5.14 -11.41
C GLU A 23 -4.03 -3.91 -10.71
N PRO A 24 -5.08 -3.24 -11.25
CA PRO A 24 -5.78 -2.17 -10.54
C PRO A 24 -6.46 -2.62 -9.22
N CYS A 25 -6.68 -3.92 -9.03
CA CYS A 25 -7.17 -4.48 -7.76
C CYS A 25 -6.09 -4.58 -6.68
N LEU A 26 -4.85 -4.17 -6.95
CA LEU A 26 -3.77 -4.18 -5.98
C LEU A 26 -3.61 -2.78 -5.37
N GLY A 27 -3.33 -2.73 -4.07
CA GLY A 27 -3.16 -1.47 -3.36
C GLY A 27 -3.82 -1.47 -1.98
N TYR A 28 -4.09 -0.27 -1.50
CA TYR A 28 -4.55 -0.05 -0.13
C TYR A 28 -6.07 0.01 -0.07
N TYR A 29 -6.61 -0.64 0.94
CA TYR A 29 -8.02 -0.72 1.24
C TYR A 29 -8.29 -0.25 2.67
N VAL A 30 -9.29 0.61 2.84
CA VAL A 30 -9.73 1.14 4.12
C VAL A 30 -11.03 0.47 4.52
N ARG A 31 -11.12 0.04 5.78
CA ARG A 31 -12.33 -0.54 6.33
C ARG A 31 -13.51 0.44 6.22
N CYS A 32 -14.63 -0.01 5.68
CA CYS A 32 -15.85 0.78 5.59
C CYS A 32 -16.59 0.80 6.94
N GLU A 33 -16.96 2.00 7.41
CA GLU A 33 -17.90 2.16 8.53
C GLU A 33 -19.33 2.24 7.98
N GLY A 34 -20.17 1.24 8.25
CA GLY A 34 -21.59 1.28 7.89
C GLY A 34 -22.25 -0.11 7.79
N PRO A 35 -23.59 -0.17 7.70
CA PRO A 35 -24.34 -1.42 7.52
C PRO A 35 -24.25 -1.90 6.07
N ALA A 36 -23.05 -2.09 5.54
CA ALA A 36 -22.87 -2.81 4.28
C ALA A 36 -22.83 -4.32 4.58
N LEU A 37 -24.04 -4.81 4.89
CA LEU A 37 -24.47 -6.20 5.00
C LEU A 37 -24.17 -6.98 3.72
N LEU A 38 -22.98 -7.55 3.54
CA LEU A 38 -22.77 -8.61 2.56
C LEU A 38 -21.90 -9.72 3.16
N SER A 39 -22.62 -10.64 3.83
CA SER A 39 -22.26 -11.98 4.34
C SER A 39 -21.43 -12.11 5.63
N ALA A 40 -21.93 -12.96 6.54
CA ALA A 40 -21.28 -13.52 7.74
C ALA A 40 -20.80 -12.56 8.85
N GLY A 41 -21.07 -11.25 8.76
CA GLY A 41 -20.71 -10.29 9.83
C GLY A 41 -19.25 -9.81 9.79
N PHE A 42 -18.55 -10.05 8.68
CA PHE A 42 -17.22 -9.51 8.44
C PHE A 42 -17.26 -8.08 7.89
N ALA A 43 -16.17 -7.36 8.09
CA ALA A 43 -16.00 -6.01 7.56
C ALA A 43 -15.71 -6.03 6.05
N THR A 44 -16.15 -4.98 5.35
CA THR A 44 -15.77 -4.70 3.96
C THR A 44 -14.71 -3.61 3.91
N TYR A 45 -13.90 -3.60 2.85
CA TYR A 45 -12.81 -2.65 2.68
C TYR A 45 -12.89 -2.00 1.29
N LYS A 46 -12.78 -0.68 1.22
CA LYS A 46 -12.80 0.10 -0.03
C LYS A 46 -11.40 0.51 -0.43
N HIS A 47 -11.07 0.38 -1.71
CA HIS A 47 -9.79 0.82 -2.25
C HIS A 47 -9.64 2.35 -2.13
N VAL A 48 -8.44 2.84 -1.80
CA VAL A 48 -8.21 4.28 -1.53
C VAL A 48 -8.38 5.13 -2.80
N ASN A 49 -7.98 4.60 -3.96
CA ASN A 49 -7.87 5.38 -5.20
C ASN A 49 -8.86 4.99 -6.30
N GLU A 50 -9.63 3.92 -6.11
CA GLU A 50 -10.41 3.33 -7.21
C GLU A 50 -11.73 2.73 -6.71
N ASP A 51 -12.63 2.39 -7.64
CA ASP A 51 -13.92 1.75 -7.37
C ASP A 51 -13.79 0.24 -7.10
N TYR A 52 -12.71 -0.18 -6.43
CA TYR A 52 -12.50 -1.57 -6.02
C TYR A 52 -12.81 -1.77 -4.54
N MET A 53 -13.26 -2.97 -4.20
CA MET A 53 -13.57 -3.37 -2.83
C MET A 53 -13.07 -4.78 -2.53
N ILE A 54 -12.83 -5.04 -1.25
CA ILE A 54 -12.68 -6.39 -0.69
C ILE A 54 -13.93 -6.70 0.14
N TRP A 55 -14.58 -7.82 -0.16
CA TRP A 55 -15.77 -8.28 0.54
C TRP A 55 -15.75 -9.78 0.75
N HIS A 56 -16.51 -10.25 1.73
CA HIS A 56 -16.72 -11.67 1.97
C HIS A 56 -17.99 -12.14 1.24
N VAL A 57 -18.00 -13.38 0.75
CA VAL A 57 -19.17 -14.02 0.14
C VAL A 57 -19.31 -15.43 0.69
N SER A 58 -20.53 -15.81 1.07
CA SER A 58 -20.81 -17.10 1.72
C SER A 58 -21.62 -18.09 0.87
N SER A 59 -21.86 -17.85 -0.43
CA SER A 59 -22.92 -18.59 -1.15
C SER A 59 -22.66 -18.94 -2.62
N VAL A 60 -21.53 -19.57 -2.94
CA VAL A 60 -21.49 -20.44 -4.12
C VAL A 60 -20.87 -21.77 -3.67
N GLU A 61 -21.67 -22.85 -3.72
CA GLU A 61 -21.23 -24.22 -3.38
C GLU A 61 -20.70 -24.39 -1.93
N ASP A 62 -21.29 -23.69 -0.95
CA ASP A 62 -20.93 -23.76 0.48
C ASP A 62 -19.45 -23.44 0.80
N THR A 63 -18.73 -22.80 -0.12
CA THR A 63 -17.32 -22.45 0.08
C THR A 63 -17.17 -20.95 0.32
N PRO A 64 -17.02 -20.50 1.58
CA PRO A 64 -16.84 -19.09 1.91
C PRO A 64 -15.52 -18.57 1.35
N ALA A 65 -15.55 -17.34 0.84
CA ALA A 65 -14.40 -16.73 0.21
C ALA A 65 -14.36 -15.22 0.42
N TRP A 66 -13.15 -14.68 0.40
CA TRP A 66 -12.88 -13.27 0.23
C TRP A 66 -12.69 -12.95 -1.23
N CYS A 67 -13.35 -11.89 -1.68
CA CYS A 67 -13.41 -11.45 -3.05
C CYS A 67 -12.86 -10.02 -3.17
N VAL A 68 -12.18 -9.74 -4.27
CA VAL A 68 -11.69 -8.41 -4.64
C VAL A 68 -12.15 -8.12 -6.04
N GLY A 69 -12.74 -6.94 -6.25
CA GLY A 69 -13.31 -6.57 -7.54
C GLY A 69 -14.01 -5.23 -7.48
N ARG A 70 -14.75 -4.89 -8.52
CA ARG A 70 -15.44 -3.58 -8.60
C ARG A 70 -16.57 -3.48 -7.56
N ALA A 71 -16.74 -2.28 -6.99
CA ALA A 71 -17.73 -1.96 -5.99
C ALA A 71 -19.18 -2.30 -6.43
N GLU A 72 -19.48 -2.14 -7.72
CA GLU A 72 -20.79 -2.51 -8.30
C GLU A 72 -21.08 -4.03 -8.29
N LYS A 73 -20.06 -4.87 -8.06
CA LYS A 73 -20.18 -6.34 -8.00
C LYS A 73 -20.16 -6.87 -6.57
N VAL A 74 -20.11 -6.02 -5.55
CA VAL A 74 -20.03 -6.45 -4.15
C VAL A 74 -21.24 -7.34 -3.83
N GLY A 75 -20.97 -8.46 -3.15
CA GLY A 75 -21.97 -9.49 -2.82
C GLY A 75 -22.21 -10.52 -3.93
N GLN A 76 -21.65 -10.31 -5.13
CA GLN A 76 -21.65 -11.29 -6.21
C GLN A 76 -20.34 -12.09 -6.17
N TYR A 77 -20.37 -13.31 -6.71
CA TYR A 77 -19.16 -14.12 -6.95
C TYR A 77 -18.37 -13.67 -8.20
N LYS A 78 -18.76 -12.54 -8.80
CA LYS A 78 -18.10 -11.93 -9.96
C LYS A 78 -17.00 -10.99 -9.48
N CYS A 79 -15.89 -11.58 -9.05
CA CYS A 79 -14.72 -10.88 -8.56
C CYS A 79 -13.50 -11.16 -9.43
N ASN A 80 -12.50 -10.28 -9.33
CA ASN A 80 -11.27 -10.31 -10.10
C ASN A 80 -10.22 -11.19 -9.41
N ILE A 81 -10.18 -11.12 -8.08
CA ILE A 81 -9.24 -11.87 -7.24
C ILE A 81 -10.03 -12.49 -6.08
N MET A 82 -9.67 -13.70 -5.67
CA MET A 82 -10.33 -14.37 -4.56
C MET A 82 -9.42 -15.27 -3.74
N VAL A 83 -9.83 -15.53 -2.51
CA VAL A 83 -9.19 -16.54 -1.64
C VAL A 83 -10.25 -17.21 -0.79
N ILE A 84 -10.20 -18.54 -0.71
CA ILE A 84 -11.15 -19.33 0.09
C ILE A 84 -10.82 -19.17 1.58
N GLY A 85 -11.85 -18.93 2.39
CA GLY A 85 -11.72 -18.88 3.85
C GLY A 85 -12.90 -18.19 4.54
N ASP A 86 -13.29 -18.73 5.70
CA ASP A 86 -14.37 -18.23 6.58
C ASP A 86 -13.83 -17.58 7.85
N VAL A 87 -12.77 -16.79 7.71
CA VAL A 87 -12.12 -16.12 8.83
C VAL A 87 -12.02 -14.64 8.50
N PRO A 88 -11.86 -13.76 9.52
CA PRO A 88 -11.56 -12.35 9.27
C PRO A 88 -10.41 -12.22 8.27
N LEU A 89 -10.49 -11.24 7.37
CA LEU A 89 -9.56 -11.07 6.25
C LEU A 89 -8.09 -11.10 6.70
N GLU A 90 -7.81 -10.56 7.89
CA GLU A 90 -6.49 -10.53 8.52
C GLU A 90 -5.90 -11.91 8.83
N ARG A 91 -6.77 -12.90 9.02
CA ARG A 91 -6.43 -14.28 9.39
C ARG A 91 -6.49 -15.23 8.21
N VAL A 92 -6.93 -14.78 7.04
CA VAL A 92 -7.00 -15.64 5.87
C VAL A 92 -5.61 -16.17 5.54
N ARG A 93 -5.56 -17.48 5.29
CA ARG A 93 -4.37 -18.21 4.84
C ARG A 93 -4.81 -19.03 3.65
N GLY A 94 -4.19 -18.83 2.51
CA GLY A 94 -4.54 -19.51 1.28
C GLY A 94 -3.82 -18.91 0.08
N THR A 95 -3.79 -19.66 -1.01
CA THR A 95 -3.34 -19.14 -2.30
C THR A 95 -4.47 -18.31 -2.89
N TRP A 96 -4.20 -17.04 -3.15
CA TRP A 96 -5.12 -16.20 -3.89
C TRP A 96 -5.22 -16.69 -5.33
N LYS A 97 -6.39 -16.58 -5.92
CA LYS A 97 -6.65 -16.85 -7.33
C LYS A 97 -7.05 -15.57 -8.03
N ALA A 98 -6.58 -15.39 -9.25
CA ALA A 98 -6.95 -14.27 -10.11
C ALA A 98 -7.69 -14.77 -11.35
N GLY A 99 -8.76 -14.08 -11.74
CA GLY A 99 -9.46 -14.35 -12.98
C GLY A 99 -8.63 -13.94 -14.19
N ALA A 100 -8.69 -14.72 -15.27
CA ALA A 100 -8.19 -14.34 -16.58
C ALA A 100 -9.35 -13.79 -17.44
N ASN A 101 -9.01 -13.11 -18.54
CA ASN A 101 -10.01 -12.56 -19.47
C ASN A 101 -10.88 -13.62 -20.15
N ASP A 102 -10.38 -14.86 -20.23
CA ASP A 102 -11.09 -16.02 -20.77
C ASP A 102 -12.06 -16.67 -19.75
N GLY A 103 -12.15 -16.11 -18.54
CA GLY A 103 -12.98 -16.62 -17.45
C GLY A 103 -12.35 -17.74 -16.63
N SER A 104 -11.12 -18.17 -16.95
CA SER A 104 -10.38 -19.12 -16.12
C SER A 104 -9.82 -18.46 -14.86
N ALA A 105 -9.47 -19.26 -13.85
CA ALA A 105 -8.90 -18.78 -12.59
C ALA A 105 -7.50 -19.37 -12.39
N HIS A 106 -6.51 -18.51 -12.19
CA HIS A 106 -5.11 -18.87 -12.05
C HIS A 106 -4.65 -18.68 -10.61
N ASP A 107 -3.85 -19.62 -10.11
CA ASP A 107 -3.19 -19.46 -8.81
C ASP A 107 -2.22 -18.28 -8.89
N ALA A 108 -2.33 -17.38 -7.91
CA ALA A 108 -1.50 -16.19 -7.77
C ALA A 108 -0.71 -16.27 -6.44
N PRO A 109 0.25 -17.20 -6.29
CA PRO A 109 1.01 -17.38 -5.05
C PRO A 109 1.89 -16.19 -4.68
N GLY A 110 2.11 -15.26 -5.63
CA GLY A 110 2.79 -14.00 -5.40
C GLY A 110 1.95 -12.97 -4.66
N LEU A 111 0.61 -13.10 -4.66
CA LEU A 111 -0.28 -12.20 -3.95
C LEU A 111 -0.24 -12.43 -2.45
N LYS A 112 -0.11 -11.33 -1.72
CA LYS A 112 -0.05 -11.31 -0.27
C LYS A 112 -0.93 -10.18 0.25
N LEU A 113 -1.55 -10.45 1.39
CA LEU A 113 -2.31 -9.48 2.13
C LEU A 113 -1.51 -9.06 3.36
N ARG A 114 -1.39 -7.75 3.57
CA ARG A 114 -0.85 -7.16 4.80
C ARG A 114 -1.92 -6.32 5.49
N THR A 115 -1.94 -6.39 6.80
CA THR A 115 -2.90 -5.67 7.62
C THR A 115 -2.14 -4.72 8.53
N PHE A 116 -2.55 -3.46 8.52
CA PHE A 116 -2.00 -2.42 9.38
C PHE A 116 -2.99 -2.24 10.54
N GLY A 117 -2.51 -2.57 11.74
CA GLY A 117 -3.32 -2.62 12.96
C GLY A 117 -3.82 -1.25 13.44
N GLU A 118 -4.77 -1.32 14.37
CA GLU A 118 -5.54 -0.24 15.00
C GLU A 118 -4.73 1.03 15.28
N LEU A 119 -5.10 2.12 14.61
CA LEU A 119 -4.74 3.47 15.06
C LEU A 119 -5.77 3.94 16.09
N THR A 120 -5.39 3.97 17.37
CA THR A 120 -6.02 4.83 18.36
C THR A 120 -5.57 6.26 18.05
N ALA A 121 -6.46 7.10 17.54
CA ALA A 121 -6.17 8.51 17.39
C ALA A 121 -5.84 9.06 18.78
N GLY A 122 -4.57 9.36 19.03
CA GLY A 122 -4.12 9.98 20.27
C GLY A 122 -4.88 11.27 20.49
N SER A 123 -5.56 11.36 21.64
CA SER A 123 -6.21 12.57 22.11
C SER A 123 -5.18 13.67 22.31
N GLY A 124 -4.98 14.49 21.28
CA GLY A 124 -4.42 15.83 21.45
C GLY A 124 -5.48 16.70 22.11
N GLU A 125 -5.40 16.84 23.44
CA GLU A 125 -6.11 17.90 24.16
C GLU A 125 -5.64 19.26 23.63
N GLY A 126 -6.58 20.08 23.15
CA GLY A 126 -6.33 21.49 22.89
C GLY A 126 -7.25 22.08 21.84
N GLY A 127 -8.22 22.88 22.29
CA GLY A 127 -8.88 23.88 21.45
C GLY A 127 -10.37 23.68 21.26
N ALA A 128 -11.15 24.39 22.07
CA ALA A 128 -12.60 24.50 21.98
C ALA A 128 -13.05 25.30 20.75
N GLY A 129 -14.22 24.92 20.22
CA GLY A 129 -15.14 25.82 19.53
C GLY A 129 -15.12 25.78 18.01
N GLY A 130 -16.30 25.59 17.40
CA GLY A 130 -16.54 25.94 16.00
C GLY A 130 -17.31 24.90 15.20
N GLU A 131 -18.61 25.10 15.15
CA GLU A 131 -19.62 24.73 14.14
C GLU A 131 -19.32 23.74 13.01
N ALA A 132 -20.32 22.89 12.80
CA ALA A 132 -20.50 22.02 11.65
C ALA A 132 -20.42 22.78 10.32
N GLY A 133 -19.31 22.59 9.60
CA GLY A 133 -19.12 22.95 8.19
C GLY A 133 -18.91 21.70 7.34
N ASN A 134 -19.54 21.67 6.17
CA ASN A 134 -19.61 20.60 5.18
C ASN A 134 -18.37 19.67 5.04
N GLY A 135 -18.55 18.41 5.40
CA GLY A 135 -18.50 17.22 4.51
C GLY A 135 -17.24 16.85 3.72
N GLU A 136 -16.46 17.78 3.18
CA GLU A 136 -15.44 17.47 2.15
C GLU A 136 -14.00 17.57 2.66
N SER A 137 -13.67 18.52 3.55
CA SER A 137 -12.27 18.67 4.04
C SER A 137 -11.80 17.55 4.98
N GLY A 138 -12.73 16.80 5.57
CA GLY A 138 -12.42 15.65 6.43
C GLY A 138 -11.94 14.41 5.67
N GLY A 139 -12.21 14.32 4.37
CA GLY A 139 -11.72 13.24 3.50
C GLY A 139 -10.25 13.41 3.15
N GLU A 140 -9.86 14.61 2.73
CA GLU A 140 -8.48 14.94 2.35
C GLU A 140 -7.52 14.92 3.54
N MET A 141 -7.92 15.48 4.69
CA MET A 141 -7.08 15.43 5.89
C MET A 141 -6.86 13.99 6.37
N ARG A 142 -7.85 13.10 6.19
CA ARG A 142 -7.72 11.66 6.48
C ARG A 142 -6.86 10.95 5.43
N ALA A 143 -6.93 11.34 4.16
CA ALA A 143 -6.07 10.81 3.11
C ALA A 143 -4.61 11.21 3.33
N GLN A 144 -4.31 12.46 3.66
CA GLN A 144 -2.96 12.94 3.97
C GLN A 144 -2.40 12.32 5.26
N LEU A 145 -3.23 12.16 6.31
CA LEU A 145 -2.83 11.43 7.53
C LEU A 145 -2.59 9.94 7.24
N ALA A 146 -3.39 9.32 6.38
CA ALA A 146 -3.17 7.95 5.94
C ALA A 146 -1.87 7.83 5.13
N VAL A 147 -1.59 8.74 4.20
CA VAL A 147 -0.36 8.73 3.37
C VAL A 147 0.91 8.95 4.21
N SER A 148 0.90 9.92 5.11
CA SER A 148 2.04 10.18 6.02
C SER A 148 2.25 9.04 7.03
N PHE A 149 1.17 8.42 7.51
CA PHE A 149 1.24 7.20 8.32
C PHE A 149 1.74 6.00 7.53
N LEU A 150 1.28 5.81 6.29
CA LEU A 150 1.71 4.74 5.39
C LEU A 150 3.22 4.83 5.13
N ALA A 151 3.77 6.02 4.96
CA ALA A 151 5.20 6.23 4.81
C ALA A 151 6.01 5.83 6.06
N ARG A 152 5.47 6.09 7.26
CA ARG A 152 6.12 5.75 8.54
C ARG A 152 5.99 4.28 8.91
N ALA A 153 4.80 3.69 8.74
CA ALA A 153 4.56 2.26 8.91
C ALA A 153 5.38 1.42 7.91
N HIS A 154 5.55 1.90 6.66
CA HIS A 154 6.49 1.29 5.73
C HIS A 154 7.94 1.42 6.18
N ALA A 155 8.36 2.52 6.79
CA ALA A 155 9.74 2.68 7.31
C ALA A 155 10.05 1.71 8.46
N ASP A 156 9.17 1.64 9.46
CA ASP A 156 9.42 0.81 10.66
C ASP A 156 9.34 -0.69 10.34
N HIS A 157 8.40 -1.11 9.48
CA HIS A 157 8.29 -2.51 9.04
C HIS A 157 9.42 -2.94 8.07
N ARG A 158 10.04 -1.98 7.35
CA ARG A 158 11.21 -2.26 6.49
C ARG A 158 12.43 -2.67 7.33
N ALA A 159 12.68 -1.97 8.43
CA ALA A 159 13.80 -2.26 9.31
C ALA A 159 13.65 -3.63 9.98
N VAL A 160 12.45 -3.95 10.47
CA VAL A 160 12.17 -5.25 11.11
C VAL A 160 12.24 -6.40 10.11
N GLY A 161 11.63 -6.25 8.93
CA GLY A 161 11.62 -7.31 7.91
C GLY A 161 12.99 -7.63 7.32
N LEU A 162 13.89 -6.64 7.22
CA LEU A 162 15.26 -6.87 6.78
C LEU A 162 16.09 -7.62 7.83
N ALA A 163 15.92 -7.26 9.12
CA ALA A 163 16.60 -7.92 10.22
C ALA A 163 16.18 -9.40 10.33
N GLU A 164 14.88 -9.69 10.29
CA GLU A 164 14.35 -11.06 10.33
C GLU A 164 14.79 -11.89 9.11
N LEU A 165 14.82 -11.28 7.91
CA LEU A 165 15.31 -11.97 6.72
C LEU A 165 16.82 -12.24 6.82
N GLY A 166 17.61 -11.29 7.31
CA GLY A 166 19.04 -11.47 7.57
C GLY A 166 19.32 -12.58 8.57
N GLU A 167 18.52 -12.68 9.63
CA GLU A 167 18.60 -13.77 10.61
C GLU A 167 18.30 -15.12 9.95
N ARG A 168 17.23 -15.21 9.15
CA ARG A 168 16.90 -16.43 8.41
C ARG A 168 17.98 -16.84 7.41
N VAL A 169 18.59 -15.89 6.71
CA VAL A 169 19.72 -16.16 5.81
C VAL A 169 20.91 -16.68 6.60
N THR A 170 21.24 -16.05 7.74
CA THR A 170 22.31 -16.51 8.64
C THR A 170 22.05 -17.94 9.12
N LYS A 171 20.81 -18.25 9.51
CA LYS A 171 20.43 -19.61 9.90
C LYS A 171 20.53 -20.61 8.74
N GLY A 172 20.10 -20.22 7.54
CA GLY A 172 20.23 -21.03 6.33
C GLY A 172 21.69 -21.30 5.98
N ARG A 173 22.55 -20.29 6.13
CA ARG A 173 24.01 -20.42 6.01
C ARG A 173 24.54 -21.45 7.01
N SER A 174 24.27 -21.29 8.31
CA SER A 174 24.72 -22.23 9.33
C SER A 174 24.25 -23.67 9.10
N ALA A 175 23.04 -23.87 8.55
CA ALA A 175 22.54 -25.20 8.22
C ALA A 175 23.36 -25.90 7.12
N THR A 176 23.99 -25.14 6.23
CA THR A 176 24.85 -25.68 5.15
C THR A 176 26.30 -25.93 5.58
N ASP A 177 26.75 -25.34 6.70
CA ASP A 177 28.14 -25.43 7.12
C ASP A 177 28.56 -26.88 7.44
N ALA A 178 27.66 -27.69 8.00
CA ALA A 178 27.92 -29.10 8.27
C ALA A 178 28.15 -29.93 6.99
N ALA A 179 27.41 -29.64 5.91
CA ALA A 179 27.56 -30.32 4.63
C ALA A 179 28.87 -29.90 3.94
N ILE A 180 29.22 -28.61 4.00
CA ILE A 180 30.49 -28.08 3.50
C ILE A 180 31.66 -28.71 4.26
N GLU A 181 31.59 -28.80 5.58
CA GLU A 181 32.64 -29.40 6.40
C GLU A 181 32.79 -30.91 6.11
N ALA A 182 31.68 -31.62 5.89
CA ALA A 182 31.74 -33.04 5.49
C ALA A 182 32.43 -33.23 4.14
N GLN A 183 32.13 -32.37 3.15
CA GLN A 183 32.79 -32.38 1.84
C GLN A 183 34.28 -32.02 1.96
N ALA A 184 34.63 -31.01 2.76
CA ALA A 184 36.00 -30.64 3.03
C ALA A 184 36.79 -31.79 3.70
N CYS A 185 36.20 -32.45 4.70
CA CYS A 185 36.81 -33.61 5.36
C CYS A 185 37.04 -34.78 4.40
N ALA A 186 36.12 -35.02 3.47
CA ALA A 186 36.29 -36.03 2.43
C ALA A 186 37.48 -35.67 1.50
N ALA A 187 37.58 -34.40 1.10
CA ALA A 187 38.65 -33.90 0.23
C ALA A 187 40.04 -33.93 0.90
N VAL A 188 40.13 -33.72 2.23
CA VAL A 188 41.40 -33.73 2.95
C VAL A 188 41.87 -35.14 3.33
N ARG A 189 40.98 -36.14 3.31
CA ARG A 189 41.32 -37.51 3.71
C ARG A 189 42.62 -38.06 3.08
N PRO A 190 42.94 -37.83 1.79
CA PRO A 190 44.23 -38.24 1.22
C PRO A 190 45.43 -37.52 1.86
N ALA A 191 45.33 -36.21 2.09
CA ALA A 191 46.39 -35.42 2.72
C ALA A 191 46.60 -35.82 4.19
N LEU A 192 45.56 -36.26 4.90
CA LEU A 192 45.68 -36.81 6.24
C LEU A 192 46.55 -38.08 6.25
N LEU A 193 46.36 -38.97 5.28
CA LEU A 193 47.17 -40.20 5.16
C LEU A 193 48.64 -39.88 4.83
N GLU A 194 48.89 -38.87 3.99
CA GLU A 194 50.24 -38.39 3.70
C GLU A 194 50.91 -37.80 4.93
N TYR A 195 50.18 -37.00 5.72
CA TYR A 195 50.68 -36.43 6.98
C TYR A 195 51.01 -37.54 8.00
N MET A 196 50.11 -38.51 8.18
CA MET A 196 50.34 -39.66 9.07
C MET A 196 51.49 -40.57 8.62
N SER A 197 51.88 -40.49 7.35
CA SER A 197 53.01 -41.25 6.80
C SER A 197 54.29 -40.40 6.73
N ASP A 198 54.33 -39.24 7.40
CA ASP A 198 55.43 -38.27 7.39
C ASP A 198 55.86 -37.79 5.99
N LYS A 199 54.97 -37.87 5.00
CA LYS A 199 55.23 -37.42 3.61
C LYS A 199 55.03 -35.92 3.43
N ILE A 200 54.23 -35.30 4.29
CA ILE A 200 54.02 -33.85 4.33
C ILE A 200 54.11 -33.37 5.78
N ASP A 201 54.55 -32.13 5.97
CA ASP A 201 54.59 -31.51 7.29
C ASP A 201 53.22 -30.95 7.72
N GLY A 202 53.13 -30.52 8.99
CA GLY A 202 51.90 -30.00 9.56
C GLY A 202 51.42 -28.70 8.92
N GLU A 203 52.31 -27.86 8.38
CA GLU A 203 51.95 -26.60 7.73
C GLU A 203 51.38 -26.83 6.32
N ALA A 204 51.95 -27.78 5.57
CA ALA A 204 51.39 -28.25 4.31
C ALA A 204 50.01 -28.90 4.52
N PHE A 205 49.83 -29.69 5.57
CA PHE A 205 48.53 -30.27 5.92
C PHE A 205 47.48 -29.19 6.26
N LYS A 206 47.84 -28.19 7.09
CA LYS A 206 46.95 -27.06 7.40
C LYS A 206 46.55 -26.26 6.16
N ARG A 207 47.48 -25.98 5.24
CA ARG A 207 47.15 -25.29 3.98
C ARG A 207 46.12 -26.07 3.17
N ARG A 208 46.34 -27.38 2.98
CA ARG A 208 45.39 -28.24 2.25
C ARG A 208 44.02 -28.33 2.94
N MET A 209 43.97 -28.29 4.27
CA MET A 209 42.70 -28.19 5.02
C MET A 209 41.94 -26.89 4.69
N VAL A 210 42.63 -25.75 4.64
CA VAL A 210 42.02 -24.46 4.31
C VAL A 210 41.53 -24.44 2.85
N GLU A 211 42.37 -24.91 1.91
CA GLU A 211 42.03 -25.00 0.48
C GLU A 211 40.81 -25.90 0.26
N ALA A 212 40.77 -27.08 0.90
CA ALA A 212 39.64 -27.99 0.78
C ALA A 212 38.33 -27.40 1.34
N ARG A 213 38.39 -26.64 2.44
CA ARG A 213 37.22 -25.92 2.97
C ARG A 213 36.75 -24.82 2.02
N GLN A 214 37.66 -24.04 1.45
CA GLN A 214 37.32 -23.00 0.48
C GLN A 214 36.69 -23.60 -0.78
N GLN A 215 37.26 -24.70 -1.28
CA GLN A 215 36.74 -25.40 -2.45
C GLN A 215 35.37 -26.03 -2.17
N ALA A 216 35.19 -26.71 -1.04
CA ALA A 216 33.90 -27.26 -0.64
C ALA A 216 32.82 -26.17 -0.51
N ALA A 217 33.17 -25.01 0.05
CA ALA A 217 32.25 -23.88 0.14
C ALA A 217 31.87 -23.32 -1.25
N ALA A 218 32.84 -23.20 -2.16
CA ALA A 218 32.61 -22.71 -3.53
C ALA A 218 31.75 -23.67 -4.38
N GLU A 219 31.91 -24.98 -4.18
CA GLU A 219 31.16 -26.01 -4.91
C GLU A 219 29.76 -26.29 -4.32
N HIS A 220 29.47 -25.78 -3.12
CA HIS A 220 28.19 -26.01 -2.44
C HIS A 220 27.06 -25.15 -3.06
N LYS A 221 26.47 -25.67 -4.13
CA LYS A 221 25.45 -25.00 -4.97
C LYS A 221 24.32 -24.32 -4.19
N GLN A 222 23.79 -24.97 -3.15
CA GLN A 222 22.69 -24.40 -2.37
C GLN A 222 23.10 -23.16 -1.59
N ARG A 223 24.35 -23.10 -1.11
CA ARG A 223 24.90 -21.94 -0.40
C ARG A 223 25.10 -20.79 -1.38
N ALA A 224 25.70 -21.07 -2.53
CA ALA A 224 25.87 -20.10 -3.60
C ALA A 224 24.54 -19.50 -4.09
N LEU A 225 23.50 -20.33 -4.27
CA LEU A 225 22.17 -19.86 -4.66
C LEU A 225 21.51 -18.99 -3.60
N LEU A 226 21.63 -19.35 -2.32
CA LEU A 226 21.10 -18.54 -1.20
C LEU A 226 21.78 -17.18 -1.16
N ASP A 227 23.11 -17.16 -1.27
CA ASP A 227 23.90 -15.92 -1.23
C ASP A 227 23.56 -15.02 -2.43
N ALA A 228 23.51 -15.57 -3.65
CA ALA A 228 23.12 -14.82 -4.84
C ALA A 228 21.68 -14.26 -4.76
N ALA A 229 20.73 -15.03 -4.23
CA ALA A 229 19.36 -14.57 -4.06
C ALA A 229 19.26 -13.45 -3.01
N PHE A 230 20.03 -13.54 -1.92
CA PHE A 230 20.07 -12.49 -0.91
C PHE A 230 20.73 -11.21 -1.46
N ASP A 231 21.83 -11.32 -2.19
CA ASP A 231 22.48 -10.18 -2.83
C ASP A 231 21.54 -9.48 -3.82
N ALA A 232 20.88 -10.24 -4.70
CA ALA A 232 19.88 -9.70 -5.63
C ALA A 232 18.74 -8.98 -4.91
N TYR A 233 18.27 -9.53 -3.78
CA TYR A 233 17.28 -8.88 -2.93
C TYR A 233 17.79 -7.55 -2.35
N THR A 234 19.01 -7.51 -1.84
CA THR A 234 19.59 -6.26 -1.29
C THR A 234 19.76 -5.17 -2.36
N VAL A 235 20.16 -5.55 -3.58
CA VAL A 235 20.23 -4.64 -4.72
C VAL A 235 18.84 -4.12 -5.10
N ALA A 236 17.84 -5.00 -5.16
CA ALA A 236 16.46 -4.59 -5.46
C ALA A 236 15.89 -3.66 -4.38
N LEU A 237 16.22 -3.88 -3.11
CA LEU A 237 15.85 -2.97 -2.02
C LEU A 237 16.49 -1.59 -2.21
N ALA A 238 17.79 -1.53 -2.50
CA ALA A 238 18.48 -0.25 -2.72
C ALA A 238 17.86 0.51 -3.90
N ALA A 239 17.59 -0.17 -5.02
CA ALA A 239 16.94 0.44 -6.19
C ALA A 239 15.54 0.98 -5.86
N ARG A 240 14.74 0.23 -5.08
CA ARG A 240 13.42 0.69 -4.62
C ARG A 240 13.53 1.91 -3.73
N ASP A 241 14.48 1.94 -2.80
CA ASP A 241 14.62 3.06 -1.87
C ASP A 241 15.07 4.35 -2.60
N VAL A 242 15.90 4.23 -3.65
CA VAL A 242 16.19 5.33 -4.58
C VAL A 242 14.93 5.81 -5.31
N ALA A 243 14.13 4.88 -5.86
CA ALA A 243 12.89 5.23 -6.54
C ALA A 243 11.87 5.92 -5.61
N PHE A 244 11.78 5.47 -4.35
CA PHE A 244 10.89 6.08 -3.37
C PHE A 244 11.36 7.48 -2.94
N ALA A 245 12.66 7.71 -2.84
CA ALA A 245 13.21 9.05 -2.59
C ALA A 245 12.89 10.01 -3.76
N ALA A 246 13.03 9.53 -5.00
CA ALA A 246 12.67 10.30 -6.19
C ALA A 246 11.16 10.61 -6.23
N TYR A 247 10.30 9.63 -5.94
CA TYR A 247 8.85 9.83 -5.85
C TYR A 247 8.48 10.90 -4.82
N ARG A 248 9.10 10.89 -3.63
CA ARG A 248 8.87 11.93 -2.62
C ARG A 248 9.27 13.32 -3.10
N ALA A 249 10.42 13.44 -3.75
CA ALA A 249 10.85 14.72 -4.30
C ALA A 249 9.85 15.25 -5.35
N THR A 250 9.31 14.38 -6.21
CA THR A 250 8.30 14.79 -7.20
C THR A 250 6.95 15.12 -6.58
N GLU A 251 6.53 14.44 -5.50
CA GLU A 251 5.30 14.78 -4.78
C GLU A 251 5.41 16.15 -4.09
N ASP A 252 6.56 16.47 -3.50
CA ASP A 252 6.81 17.80 -2.91
C ASP A 252 6.72 18.90 -3.99
N GLU A 253 7.22 18.64 -5.20
CA GLU A 253 7.09 19.54 -6.35
C GLU A 253 5.63 19.69 -6.83
N VAL A 254 4.87 18.60 -6.88
CA VAL A 254 3.43 18.62 -7.23
C VAL A 254 2.65 19.40 -6.19
N ALA A 255 2.85 19.16 -4.90
CA ALA A 255 2.18 19.88 -3.82
C ALA A 255 2.52 21.39 -3.86
N ALA A 256 3.76 21.75 -4.18
CA ALA A 256 4.15 23.15 -4.37
C ALA A 256 3.47 23.78 -5.59
N ALA A 257 3.31 23.03 -6.69
CA ALA A 257 2.61 23.48 -7.89
C ALA A 257 1.10 23.63 -7.65
N GLU A 258 0.47 22.67 -6.96
CA GLU A 258 -0.94 22.74 -6.55
C GLU A 258 -1.20 23.96 -5.67
N ALA A 259 -0.36 24.18 -4.65
CA ALA A 259 -0.46 25.36 -3.79
C ALA A 259 -0.34 26.68 -4.59
N ALA A 260 0.50 26.72 -5.63
CA ALA A 260 0.61 27.88 -6.51
C ALA A 260 -0.64 28.08 -7.38
N VAL A 261 -1.25 26.98 -7.87
CA VAL A 261 -2.52 27.02 -8.62
C VAL A 261 -3.65 27.51 -7.72
N ASP A 262 -3.77 26.97 -6.51
CA ASP A 262 -4.81 27.37 -5.55
C ASP A 262 -4.68 28.85 -5.16
N ALA A 263 -3.45 29.31 -4.88
CA ALA A 263 -3.20 30.72 -4.59
C ALA A 263 -3.62 31.63 -5.76
N ALA A 264 -3.32 31.22 -7.01
CA ALA A 264 -3.73 31.97 -8.19
C ALA A 264 -5.26 31.95 -8.40
N LEU A 265 -5.91 30.82 -8.11
CA LEU A 265 -7.36 30.65 -8.21
C LEU A 265 -8.08 31.52 -7.18
N SER A 266 -7.64 31.51 -5.92
CA SER A 266 -8.18 32.38 -4.86
C SER A 266 -8.06 33.85 -5.24
N ALA A 267 -6.90 34.28 -5.73
CA ALA A 267 -6.68 35.66 -6.16
C ALA A 267 -7.55 36.08 -7.37
N ALA A 268 -7.90 35.14 -8.26
CA ALA A 268 -8.80 35.39 -9.38
C ALA A 268 -10.27 35.48 -8.93
N LEU A 269 -10.68 34.65 -7.98
CA LEU A 269 -12.05 34.59 -7.45
C LEU A 269 -12.38 35.74 -6.49
N GLU A 270 -11.39 36.28 -5.77
CA GLU A 270 -11.55 37.52 -4.98
C GLU A 270 -11.68 38.77 -5.86
N ARG A 271 -11.49 38.63 -7.17
CA ARG A 271 -11.56 39.71 -8.17
C ARG A 271 -12.91 39.73 -8.90
N GLU A 272 -14.03 39.55 -8.20
CA GLU A 272 -15.32 40.00 -8.75
C GLU A 272 -15.47 41.52 -8.59
N PRO A 273 -15.77 42.27 -9.67
CA PRO A 273 -16.03 43.70 -9.59
C PRO A 273 -17.40 43.93 -8.97
N SER A 274 -17.39 44.49 -7.75
CA SER A 274 -18.52 45.18 -7.15
C SER A 274 -18.83 46.45 -7.93
N GLU A 275 -19.54 46.32 -9.05
CA GLU A 275 -20.29 47.42 -9.67
C GLU A 275 -21.64 46.86 -10.16
N ARG A 276 -22.54 46.64 -9.20
CA ARG A 276 -23.97 46.52 -9.48
C ARG A 276 -24.50 47.96 -9.56
N PRO A 277 -25.02 48.43 -10.72
CA PRO A 277 -25.58 49.78 -10.79
C PRO A 277 -26.81 49.84 -9.88
N GLU A 278 -26.77 50.76 -8.94
CA GLU A 278 -27.84 51.08 -7.99
C GLU A 278 -29.13 51.41 -8.75
N PRO A 279 -30.29 50.82 -8.42
CA PRO A 279 -31.55 51.19 -9.05
C PRO A 279 -31.94 52.61 -8.60
N ALA A 280 -32.10 53.50 -9.57
CA ALA A 280 -32.45 54.89 -9.35
C ALA A 280 -33.72 55.03 -8.47
N PRO A 281 -33.76 56.01 -7.54
CA PRO A 281 -34.92 56.23 -6.68
C PRO A 281 -36.13 56.71 -7.49
N PRO A 282 -37.37 56.39 -7.06
CA PRO A 282 -38.58 56.85 -7.73
C PRO A 282 -38.71 58.37 -7.59
N ALA A 283 -38.90 59.04 -8.73
CA ALA A 283 -39.16 60.47 -8.79
C ALA A 283 -40.51 60.79 -8.13
N SER A 284 -40.46 61.44 -6.98
CA SER A 284 -41.55 62.22 -6.41
C SER A 284 -41.34 63.68 -6.83
N VAL A 285 -42.22 64.22 -7.67
CA VAL A 285 -42.39 65.67 -7.90
C VAL A 285 -43.90 65.88 -8.03
N GLU A 286 -44.56 66.21 -6.92
CA GLU A 286 -44.90 67.57 -6.53
C GLU A 286 -45.95 68.21 -7.45
N GLU A 287 -47.15 68.19 -6.87
CA GLU A 287 -48.31 69.02 -7.10
C GLU A 287 -47.93 70.50 -6.94
N GLU A 288 -48.01 71.29 -8.02
CA GLU A 288 -48.16 72.74 -7.89
C GLU A 288 -49.08 73.28 -8.98
N GLY A 289 -50.17 73.90 -8.54
CA GLY A 289 -51.26 74.35 -9.38
C GLY A 289 -50.93 75.58 -10.20
N GLN A 290 -51.63 75.71 -11.32
CA GLN A 290 -51.85 77.00 -11.96
C GLN A 290 -53.30 77.09 -12.43
N ALA A 291 -54.04 77.99 -11.78
CA ALA A 291 -55.33 78.49 -12.24
C ALA A 291 -55.15 79.29 -13.54
N VAL A 292 -56.16 79.30 -14.42
CA VAL A 292 -56.98 80.48 -14.80
C VAL A 292 -57.94 80.11 -15.95
N ALA A 293 -59.22 80.14 -15.59
CA ALA A 293 -60.40 80.70 -16.26
C ALA A 293 -60.58 80.71 -17.81
N ALA A 294 -61.79 80.25 -18.17
CA ALA A 294 -62.86 80.95 -18.90
C ALA A 294 -63.07 80.73 -20.41
N ASP A 295 -64.38 80.70 -20.71
CA ASP A 295 -65.10 80.76 -21.99
C ASP A 295 -64.92 79.58 -22.94
N GLY A 296 -65.98 78.95 -23.49
CA GLY A 296 -67.34 79.44 -23.72
C GLY A 296 -67.69 79.15 -25.18
N ALA A 297 -68.97 78.83 -25.42
CA ALA A 297 -69.68 78.82 -26.70
C ALA A 297 -69.84 77.50 -27.49
N VAL A 298 -71.07 76.99 -27.35
CA VAL A 298 -72.04 76.45 -28.34
C VAL A 298 -71.80 75.06 -28.93
#